data_AF-A0A4Q3VDT9-F1
#
_entry.id   AF-A0A4Q3VDT9-F1
#
_cell.length_a   1.000
_cell.length_b   1.000
_cell.length_c   1.000
_cell.angle_alpha   90.00
_cell.angle_beta   90.00
_cell.angle_gamma   90.00
#
_symmetry.space_group_name_H-M   'P 1'
#
loop_
_entity.id
_entity.type
_entity.pdbx_description
1 polymer ?
#
loop_
_entity_poly.entity_id
_entity_poly.type
_entity_poly.pdbx_seq_one_letter_code
_entity_poly.pdbx_strand_id
1 'polypeptide(L)'
;MPQVNPYLTFKGNCEEAFCFYKSVFGGEFPYIGRFKDMPSDKPLPAGTGDLIMHVSLPISKETTLMGSDSSEAFGQVTNVGNNISISINTESEEEATKLFNGLSEGGKVTMPTP
;
A
#
# COMPACT_ATOMS: atom_id res chain seq x y z
N MET A 1 4.83 -23.13 1.43
CA MET A 1 3.40 -23.05 1.82
C MET A 1 2.76 -21.91 1.04
N PRO A 2 1.46 -21.95 0.72
CA PRO A 2 0.76 -20.82 0.11
C PRO A 2 0.86 -19.58 1.02
N GLN A 3 0.98 -18.40 0.43
CA GLN A 3 1.08 -17.11 1.12
C GLN A 3 -0.10 -16.22 0.76
N VAL A 4 -0.53 -15.38 1.71
CA VAL A 4 -1.54 -14.35 1.51
C VAL A 4 -0.85 -13.00 1.56
N ASN A 5 -1.03 -12.19 0.53
CA ASN A 5 -0.42 -10.88 0.38
C ASN A 5 -1.52 -9.85 0.10
N PRO A 6 -1.78 -8.90 1.01
CA PRO A 6 -2.82 -7.90 0.80
C PRO A 6 -2.50 -7.02 -0.41
N TYR A 7 -3.52 -6.78 -1.25
CA TYR A 7 -3.44 -5.83 -2.35
C TYR A 7 -4.39 -4.68 -2.09
N LEU A 8 -3.83 -3.49 -1.90
CA LEU A 8 -4.58 -2.28 -1.56
C LEU A 8 -4.74 -1.38 -2.79
N THR A 9 -5.95 -0.88 -3.00
CA THR A 9 -6.23 0.04 -4.11
C THR A 9 -6.53 1.44 -3.58
N PHE A 10 -5.89 2.44 -4.17
CA PHE A 10 -5.93 3.83 -3.74
C PHE A 10 -6.60 4.74 -4.77
N LYS A 11 -6.84 6.00 -4.37
CA LYS A 11 -7.41 7.05 -5.22
C LYS A 11 -6.35 8.11 -5.57
N GLY A 12 -5.27 7.71 -6.21
CA GLY A 12 -4.21 8.62 -6.65
C GLY A 12 -3.16 8.94 -5.58
N ASN A 13 -3.23 8.30 -4.41
CA ASN A 13 -2.28 8.48 -3.31
C ASN A 13 -1.55 7.18 -2.94
N CYS A 14 -1.48 6.20 -3.86
CA CYS A 14 -0.78 4.93 -3.60
C CYS A 14 0.70 5.15 -3.28
N GLU A 15 1.40 6.00 -4.05
CA GLU A 15 2.84 6.25 -3.82
C GLU A 15 3.09 6.86 -2.43
N GLU A 16 2.29 7.86 -2.04
CA GLU A 16 2.38 8.50 -0.73
C GLU A 16 2.15 7.47 0.40
N ALA A 17 1.09 6.67 0.28
CA ALA A 17 0.75 5.63 1.26
C ALA A 17 1.87 4.59 1.37
N PHE A 18 2.43 4.13 0.26
CA PHE A 18 3.52 3.14 0.27
C PHE A 18 4.84 3.72 0.77
N CYS A 19 5.14 4.99 0.51
CA CYS A 19 6.28 5.66 1.11
C CYS A 19 6.14 5.75 2.64
N PHE A 20 4.95 6.06 3.13
CA PHE A 20 4.64 6.00 4.56
C PHE A 20 4.79 4.58 5.12
N TYR A 21 4.19 3.57 4.48
CA TYR A 21 4.35 2.16 4.92
C TYR A 21 5.82 1.73 4.94
N LYS A 22 6.61 2.12 3.94
CA LYS A 22 8.06 1.88 3.91
C LYS A 22 8.77 2.57 5.07
N SER A 23 8.38 3.79 5.46
CA SER A 23 8.99 4.45 6.63
C SER A 23 8.70 3.74 7.96
N VAL A 24 7.57 3.02 8.06
CA VAL A 24 7.17 2.31 9.28
C VAL A 24 7.71 0.89 9.33
N PHE A 25 7.50 0.11 8.26
CA PHE A 25 7.95 -1.29 8.17
C PHE A 25 9.43 -1.41 7.78
N GLY A 26 10.01 -0.38 7.19
CA GLY A 26 11.32 -0.45 6.54
C GLY A 26 11.25 -1.18 5.21
N GLY A 27 12.37 -1.80 4.83
CA GLY A 27 12.51 -2.53 3.57
C GLY A 27 12.72 -1.60 2.37
N GLU A 28 12.72 -2.21 1.18
CA GLU A 28 12.90 -1.53 -0.10
C GLU A 28 11.77 -1.94 -1.05
N PHE A 29 11.47 -1.09 -2.03
CA PHE A 29 10.55 -1.47 -3.10
C PHE A 29 11.31 -2.33 -4.11
N PRO A 30 11.10 -3.66 -4.18
CA PRO A 30 11.61 -4.47 -5.29
C PRO A 30 11.05 -4.00 -6.63
N TYR A 31 9.86 -3.40 -6.62
CA TYR A 31 9.21 -2.87 -7.81
C TYR A 31 8.24 -1.74 -7.47
N ILE A 32 8.32 -0.68 -8.28
CA ILE A 32 7.31 0.38 -8.36
C ILE A 32 7.14 0.75 -9.84
N GLY A 33 5.95 0.49 -10.38
CA GLY A 33 5.62 0.72 -11.78
C GLY A 33 4.54 1.77 -11.91
N ARG A 34 4.73 2.73 -12.80
CA ARG A 34 3.72 3.74 -13.15
C ARG A 34 3.04 3.38 -14.47
N PHE A 35 1.85 3.93 -14.69
CA PHE A 35 1.15 3.72 -15.96
C PHE A 35 1.94 4.21 -17.17
N LYS A 36 2.70 5.31 -17.04
CA LYS A 36 3.57 5.85 -18.11
C LYS A 36 4.70 4.91 -18.55
N ASP A 37 5.10 3.98 -17.68
CA ASP A 37 6.19 3.04 -17.94
C ASP A 37 5.68 1.75 -18.61
N MET A 38 4.36 1.59 -18.73
CA MET A 38 3.75 0.43 -19.37
C MET A 38 3.91 0.52 -20.90
N PRO A 39 4.41 -0.53 -21.57
CA PRO A 39 4.39 -0.59 -23.02
C PRO A 39 2.94 -0.62 -23.50
N SER A 40 2.49 0.50 -24.07
CA SER A 40 1.13 0.66 -24.61
C SER A 40 1.19 1.46 -25.91
N ASP A 41 0.54 0.93 -26.95
CA ASP A 41 0.38 1.61 -28.23
C ASP A 41 -0.70 2.72 -28.19
N LYS A 42 -1.45 2.78 -27.07
CA LYS A 42 -2.49 3.78 -26.85
C LYS A 42 -1.96 4.89 -25.93
N PRO A 43 -2.23 6.17 -26.25
CA PRO A 43 -1.89 7.26 -25.36
C PRO A 43 -2.65 7.11 -24.04
N LEU A 44 -1.97 7.41 -22.94
CA LEU A 44 -2.60 7.43 -21.63
C LEU A 44 -3.56 8.63 -21.51
N PRO A 45 -4.66 8.49 -20.76
CA PRO A 45 -5.49 9.62 -20.38
C PRO A 45 -4.65 10.72 -19.72
N ALA A 46 -5.02 11.98 -19.97
CA ALA A 46 -4.27 13.11 -19.43
C ALA A 46 -4.23 13.07 -17.89
N GLY A 47 -3.05 13.29 -17.32
CA GLY A 47 -2.86 13.34 -15.86
C GLY A 47 -2.79 11.99 -15.16
N THR A 48 -2.85 10.86 -15.87
CA THR A 48 -2.81 9.52 -15.24
C THR A 48 -1.45 8.83 -15.31
N GLY A 49 -0.49 9.42 -16.02
CA GLY A 49 0.82 8.79 -16.27
C GLY A 49 1.63 8.47 -15.01
N ASP A 50 1.56 9.33 -14.00
CA ASP A 50 2.32 9.16 -12.75
C ASP A 50 1.62 8.29 -11.70
N LEU A 51 0.38 7.88 -11.94
CA LEU A 51 -0.34 6.98 -11.06
C LEU A 51 0.40 5.64 -10.95
N ILE A 52 0.36 5.03 -9.75
CA ILE A 52 0.99 3.74 -9.51
C ILE A 52 0.14 2.66 -10.16
N MET A 53 0.71 1.96 -11.13
CA MET A 53 0.11 0.77 -11.72
C MET A 53 0.27 -0.43 -10.80
N HIS A 54 1.45 -0.59 -10.21
CA HIS A 54 1.72 -1.64 -9.24
C HIS A 54 2.94 -1.30 -8.38
N VAL A 55 2.84 -1.51 -7.08
CA VAL A 55 3.95 -1.44 -6.13
C VAL A 55 3.94 -2.67 -5.23
N SER A 56 5.13 -3.12 -4.85
CA SER A 56 5.35 -4.21 -3.91
C SER A 56 6.28 -3.75 -2.80
N LEU A 57 5.93 -4.03 -1.55
CA LEU A 57 6.73 -3.77 -0.35
C LEU A 57 6.77 -5.03 0.53
N PRO A 58 7.87 -5.80 0.50
CA PRO A 58 8.07 -6.89 1.45
C PRO A 58 8.15 -6.34 2.88
N ILE A 59 7.23 -6.74 3.75
CA ILE A 59 7.18 -6.32 5.16
C ILE A 59 7.60 -7.45 6.11
N SER A 60 7.67 -8.69 5.63
CA SER A 60 8.22 -9.84 6.34
C SER A 60 8.72 -10.89 5.34
N LYS A 61 9.22 -12.03 5.83
CA LYS A 61 9.58 -13.18 4.98
C LYS A 61 8.38 -13.83 4.30
N GLU A 62 7.18 -13.60 4.84
CA GLU A 62 5.95 -14.31 4.44
C GLU A 62 4.88 -13.38 3.86
N THR A 63 5.10 -12.06 3.94
CA THR A 63 4.10 -11.06 3.54
C THR A 63 4.74 -9.91 2.77
N THR A 64 4.19 -9.66 1.59
CA THR A 64 4.41 -8.48 0.76
C THR A 64 3.12 -7.68 0.72
N LEU A 65 3.18 -6.43 1.15
CA LEU A 65 2.11 -5.49 0.95
C LEU A 65 2.18 -5.00 -0.51
N MET A 66 1.06 -5.07 -1.22
CA MET A 66 0.99 -4.66 -2.64
C MET A 66 -0.08 -3.61 -2.85
N GLY A 67 0.05 -2.82 -3.91
CA GLY A 67 -0.99 -1.86 -4.21
C GLY A 67 -0.89 -1.19 -5.58
N SER A 68 -1.93 -0.43 -5.89
CA SER A 68 -2.02 0.42 -7.08
C SER A 68 -3.00 1.56 -6.89
N ASP A 69 -2.93 2.56 -7.76
CA ASP A 69 -3.98 3.55 -7.92
C ASP A 69 -5.09 3.04 -8.84
N SER A 70 -6.32 3.42 -8.51
CA SER A 70 -7.48 3.34 -9.39
C SER A 70 -7.78 4.72 -9.98
N SER A 71 -8.34 4.74 -11.18
CA SER A 71 -8.96 5.92 -11.76
C SER A 71 -10.10 5.52 -12.69
N GLU A 72 -11.05 6.44 -12.92
CA GLU A 72 -12.11 6.24 -13.92
C GLU A 72 -11.55 5.91 -15.31
N ALA A 73 -10.35 6.39 -15.59
CA ALA A 73 -9.63 6.16 -16.84
C ALA A 73 -9.19 4.70 -17.04
N PHE A 74 -9.04 3.92 -15.96
CA PHE A 74 -8.54 2.53 -16.00
C PHE A 74 -9.52 1.51 -15.44
N GLY A 75 -10.72 1.92 -15.00
CA GLY A 75 -11.74 1.02 -14.48
C GLY A 75 -12.66 1.69 -13.47
N GLN A 76 -13.18 0.90 -12.54
CA GLN A 76 -14.03 1.42 -11.47
C GLN A 76 -13.20 2.18 -10.44
N VAL A 77 -13.75 3.31 -9.98
CA VAL A 77 -13.22 4.06 -8.84
C VAL A 77 -13.34 3.19 -7.59
N THR A 78 -12.24 3.01 -6.86
CA THR A 78 -12.27 2.28 -5.58
C THR A 78 -13.14 3.02 -4.57
N ASN A 79 -14.04 2.34 -3.88
CA ASN A 79 -14.71 2.91 -2.71
C ASN A 79 -13.95 2.50 -1.45
N VAL A 80 -13.36 3.48 -0.76
CA VAL A 80 -12.68 3.24 0.52
C VAL A 80 -13.73 2.96 1.58
N GLY A 81 -13.61 1.83 2.27
CA GLY A 81 -14.55 1.37 3.28
C GLY A 81 -13.84 0.78 4.50
N ASN A 82 -14.63 0.33 5.47
CA ASN A 82 -14.18 -0.32 6.72
C ASN A 82 -14.35 -1.84 6.70
N ASN A 83 -14.51 -2.43 5.52
CA ASN A 83 -14.77 -3.86 5.33
C ASN A 83 -13.49 -4.71 5.33
N ILE A 84 -12.31 -4.08 5.35
CA ILE A 84 -11.00 -4.74 5.39
C ILE A 84 -10.19 -4.15 6.54
N SER A 85 -9.60 -5.04 7.34
CA SER A 85 -8.56 -4.71 8.32
C SER A 85 -7.38 -5.64 8.09
N ILE A 86 -6.16 -5.11 8.12
CA ILE A 86 -4.93 -5.90 8.04
C ILE A 86 -4.40 -6.09 9.46
N SER A 87 -4.33 -7.34 9.91
CA SER A 87 -3.71 -7.69 11.19
C SER A 87 -2.21 -7.87 10.99
N ILE A 88 -1.42 -7.34 11.93
CA ILE A 88 0.03 -7.47 11.95
C ILE A 88 0.40 -8.18 13.24
N ASN A 89 1.12 -9.28 13.12
CA ASN A 89 1.61 -10.04 14.26
C ASN A 89 3.10 -9.72 14.44
N THR A 90 3.50 -9.45 15.68
CA THR A 90 4.88 -9.13 16.05
C THR A 90 5.43 -10.17 17.02
N GLU A 91 6.75 -10.26 17.11
CA GLU A 91 7.42 -11.20 18.03
C GLU A 91 7.65 -10.60 19.43
N SER A 92 7.48 -9.29 19.57
CA SER A 92 7.66 -8.58 20.84
C SER A 92 6.71 -7.40 21.01
N GLU A 93 6.55 -6.99 22.27
CA GLU A 93 5.82 -5.77 22.64
C GLU A 93 6.50 -4.52 22.08
N GLU A 94 7.83 -4.45 22.13
CA GLU A 94 8.60 -3.32 21.58
C GLU A 94 8.34 -3.12 20.08
N GLU A 95 8.33 -4.21 19.31
CA GLU A 95 7.99 -4.18 17.89
C GLU A 95 6.53 -3.75 17.67
N ALA A 96 5.59 -4.26 18.49
CA ALA A 96 4.19 -3.85 18.43
C ALA A 96 4.03 -2.35 18.67
N THR A 97 4.67 -1.82 19.71
CA THR A 97 4.65 -0.39 20.05
C THR A 97 5.26 0.46 18.95
N LYS A 98 6.40 0.04 18.37
CA LYS A 98 7.04 0.74 17.27
C LYS A 98 6.11 0.84 16.05
N LEU A 99 5.54 -0.29 15.62
CA LEU A 99 4.65 -0.33 14.47
C LEU A 99 3.34 0.43 14.74
N PHE A 100 2.77 0.31 15.94
CA PHE A 100 1.57 1.05 16.33
C PHE A 100 1.80 2.56 16.27
N ASN A 101 2.88 3.05 16.88
CA ASN A 101 3.21 4.48 16.87
C ASN A 101 3.45 4.99 15.44
N GLY A 102 4.18 4.23 14.62
CA GLY A 102 4.42 4.60 13.22
C GLY A 102 3.13 4.63 12.38
N LEU A 103 2.30 3.58 12.43
CA LEU A 103 1.07 3.50 11.64
C LEU A 103 -0.04 4.44 12.12
N SER A 104 0.00 4.87 13.38
CA SER A 104 -1.00 5.79 13.95
C SER A 104 -0.70 7.26 13.66
N GLU A 105 0.50 7.60 13.17
CA GLU A 105 0.86 8.97 12.80
C GLU A 105 -0.05 9.49 11.68
N GLY A 106 -0.80 10.57 11.96
CA GLY A 106 -1.80 11.13 11.03
C GLY A 106 -3.04 10.25 10.82
N GLY A 107 -3.10 9.07 11.46
CA GLY A 107 -4.19 8.12 11.38
C GLY A 107 -5.28 8.33 12.44
N LYS A 108 -6.30 7.48 12.41
CA LYS A 108 -7.35 7.42 13.43
C LYS A 108 -7.20 6.16 14.25
N VAL A 109 -6.74 6.30 15.49
CA VAL A 109 -6.71 5.19 16.46
C VAL A 109 -8.14 4.82 16.85
N THR A 110 -8.54 3.57 16.59
CA THR A 110 -9.85 3.02 17.00
C THR A 110 -9.76 2.21 18.28
N MET A 111 -8.61 1.56 18.51
CA MET A 111 -8.30 0.80 19.71
C MET A 111 -6.83 1.10 20.10
N PRO A 112 -6.57 1.72 21.27
CA PRO A 112 -5.21 1.95 21.74
C PRO A 112 -4.51 0.63 22.10
N THR A 113 -3.19 0.60 22.00
CA THR A 113 -2.39 -0.44 22.67
C THR A 113 -2.50 -0.28 24.19
N PRO A 114 -2.56 -1.38 24.97
CA PRO A 114 -2.50 -1.35 26.43
C PRO A 114 -1.28 -0.61 26.97
#